data_AF-A0A1W9QMQ1-F1
#
_entry.id   AF-A0A1W9QMQ1-F1
#
_cell.length_a   1.000
_cell.length_b   1.000
_cell.length_c   1.000
_cell.angle_alpha   90.00
_cell.angle_beta   90.00
_cell.angle_gamma   90.00
#
_symmetry.space_group_name_H-M   'P 1'
#
loop_
_entity.id
_entity.type
_entity.pdbx_description
1 polymer ?
#
loop_
_entity_poly.entity_id
_entity_poly.type
_entity_poly.pdbx_seq_one_letter_code
_entity_poly.pdbx_strand_id
1 'polypeptide(L)'
;MNLTEIEKFTEERERLNKLVLEEFADLEIKRFFGLDSQVYRDDVLPQKTKEMLGLVALQCHEIGVSDAELEEIISVGLIVGGSITIPHIRRAVDFWKNLKK
;
A
#
# COMPACT_ATOMS: atom_id res chain seq x y z
N MET A 1 27.59 -5.71 -8.13
CA MET A 1 27.01 -4.73 -7.20
C MET A 1 25.92 -5.44 -6.43
N ASN A 2 25.88 -5.36 -5.10
CA ASN A 2 24.75 -5.92 -4.35
C ASN A 2 23.54 -5.01 -4.55
N LEU A 3 22.39 -5.61 -4.85
CA LEU A 3 21.11 -4.91 -4.95
C LEU A 3 20.72 -4.35 -3.59
N THR A 4 20.18 -3.14 -3.59
CA THR A 4 19.50 -2.52 -2.46
C THR A 4 18.19 -3.26 -2.15
N GLU A 5 17.65 -3.08 -0.95
CA GLU A 5 16.38 -3.72 -0.56
C GLU A 5 15.19 -3.27 -1.42
N ILE A 6 15.21 -2.03 -1.91
CA ILE A 6 14.18 -1.49 -2.81
C ILE A 6 14.26 -2.16 -4.19
N GLU A 7 15.48 -2.34 -4.71
CA GLU A 7 15.69 -3.03 -5.99
C GLU A 7 15.23 -4.50 -5.91
N LYS A 8 15.55 -5.21 -4.82
CA LYS A 8 15.07 -6.59 -4.58
C LYS A 8 13.56 -6.67 -4.49
N PHE A 9 12.92 -5.74 -3.78
CA PHE A 9 11.47 -5.68 -3.67
C PHE A 9 10.80 -5.45 -5.03
N THR A 10 11.39 -4.58 -5.84
CA THR A 10 10.89 -4.26 -7.19
C THR A 10 11.00 -5.47 -8.11
N GLU A 11 12.16 -6.12 -8.16
CA GLU A 11 12.38 -7.34 -8.95
C GLU A 11 11.41 -8.46 -8.55
N GLU A 12 11.20 -8.66 -7.25
CA GLU A 12 10.29 -9.70 -6.76
C GLU A 12 8.83 -9.38 -7.10
N ARG A 13 8.42 -8.10 -6.96
CA ARG A 13 7.08 -7.65 -7.37
C ARG A 13 6.83 -7.89 -8.85
N GLU A 14 7.79 -7.56 -9.71
CA GLU A 14 7.69 -7.78 -11.15
C GLU A 14 7.58 -9.27 -11.48
N ARG A 15 8.42 -10.10 -10.87
CA ARG A 15 8.41 -11.56 -11.05
C ARG A 15 7.06 -12.17 -10.65
N LEU A 16 6.52 -11.77 -9.50
CA LEU A 16 5.23 -12.28 -9.00
C LEU A 16 4.05 -11.78 -9.83
N ASN A 17 4.06 -10.52 -10.25
CA ASN A 17 3.04 -9.98 -11.15
C ASN A 17 3.01 -10.75 -12.47
N LYS A 18 4.17 -11.07 -13.03
CA LYS A 18 4.28 -11.87 -14.25
C LYS A 18 3.67 -13.26 -14.08
N LEU A 19 4.04 -13.96 -13.01
CA LEU A 19 3.47 -15.28 -12.67
C LEU A 19 1.94 -15.23 -12.60
N VAL A 20 1.38 -14.23 -11.90
CA VAL A 20 -0.07 -14.10 -11.75
C VAL A 20 -0.73 -13.74 -13.08
N LEU A 21 -0.27 -12.71 -13.77
CA LEU A 21 -0.96 -12.18 -14.96
C LEU A 21 -0.76 -13.03 -16.21
N GLU A 22 0.40 -13.67 -16.39
CA GLU A 22 0.71 -14.42 -17.60
C GLU A 22 0.41 -15.92 -17.46
N GLU A 23 0.64 -16.50 -16.28
CA GLU A 23 0.62 -17.97 -16.12
C GLU A 23 -0.62 -18.49 -15.37
N PHE A 24 -1.29 -17.67 -14.56
CA PHE A 24 -2.37 -18.12 -13.68
C PHE A 24 -3.74 -17.46 -13.95
N ALA A 25 -3.77 -16.14 -14.14
CA ALA A 25 -4.99 -15.35 -14.12
C ALA A 25 -5.88 -15.56 -15.35
N ASP A 26 -7.15 -15.84 -15.08
CA ASP A 26 -8.25 -15.73 -16.05
C ASP A 26 -8.60 -14.25 -16.34
N LEU A 27 -9.63 -14.04 -17.16
CA LEU A 27 -9.99 -12.70 -17.64
C LEU A 27 -10.51 -11.82 -16.49
N GLU A 28 -11.19 -12.41 -15.53
CA GLU A 28 -11.76 -11.78 -14.35
C GLU A 28 -10.65 -11.23 -13.45
N ILE A 29 -9.65 -12.06 -13.15
CA ILE A 29 -8.49 -11.65 -12.35
C ILE A 29 -7.70 -10.54 -13.07
N LYS A 30 -7.48 -10.67 -14.39
CA LYS A 30 -6.81 -9.63 -15.19
C LYS A 30 -7.55 -8.30 -15.17
N ARG A 31 -8.88 -8.31 -15.24
CA ARG A 31 -9.71 -7.11 -15.14
C ARG A 31 -9.55 -6.43 -13.79
N PHE A 32 -9.52 -7.21 -12.71
CA PHE A 32 -9.35 -6.67 -11.36
C PHE A 32 -7.98 -6.00 -11.19
N PHE A 33 -6.89 -6.64 -11.61
CA PHE A 33 -5.55 -6.04 -11.61
C PHE A 33 -5.47 -4.77 -12.47
N GLY A 34 -6.16 -4.78 -13.62
CA GLY A 34 -6.28 -3.60 -14.46
C GLY A 34 -7.03 -2.46 -13.77
N LEU A 35 -8.08 -2.75 -13.01
CA LEU A 35 -8.83 -1.74 -12.24
C LEU A 35 -7.99 -1.16 -11.10
N ASP A 36 -7.26 -2.00 -10.38
CA ASP A 36 -6.35 -1.59 -9.30
C ASP A 36 -5.33 -0.55 -9.79
N SER A 37 -4.69 -0.76 -10.93
CA SER A 37 -3.77 0.24 -11.50
C SER A 37 -4.48 1.48 -12.06
N GLN A 38 -5.74 1.36 -12.48
CA GLN A 38 -6.50 2.46 -13.07
C GLN A 38 -6.99 3.47 -12.02
N VAL A 39 -7.34 3.02 -10.82
CA VAL A 39 -7.89 3.92 -9.79
C VAL A 39 -6.88 4.97 -9.30
N TYR A 40 -5.58 4.74 -9.47
CA TYR A 40 -4.50 5.67 -9.09
C TYR A 40 -4.16 6.72 -10.17
N ARG A 41 -4.68 6.60 -11.39
CA ARG A 41 -4.42 7.60 -12.46
C ARG A 41 -4.95 8.98 -12.09
N ASP A 42 -4.33 10.03 -12.61
CA ASP A 42 -4.82 11.40 -12.46
C ASP A 42 -6.28 11.56 -12.93
N ASP A 43 -7.08 12.28 -12.16
CA ASP A 43 -8.44 12.70 -12.49
C ASP A 43 -8.81 13.93 -11.62
N VAL A 44 -10.06 14.08 -11.18
CA VAL A 44 -10.51 15.09 -10.20
C VAL A 44 -9.60 15.17 -8.97
N LEU A 45 -9.09 14.03 -8.50
CA LEU A 45 -8.01 13.97 -7.51
C LEU A 45 -6.67 13.67 -8.22
N PRO A 46 -5.60 14.41 -7.92
CA PRO A 46 -4.27 14.11 -8.43
C PRO A 46 -3.79 12.71 -8.01
N GLN A 47 -2.99 12.07 -8.84
CA GLN A 47 -2.35 10.78 -8.57
C GLN A 47 -1.63 10.83 -7.23
N LYS A 48 -0.88 11.90 -6.94
CA LYS A 48 -0.23 12.09 -5.62
C LYS A 48 -1.22 11.93 -4.45
N THR A 49 -2.43 12.49 -4.56
CA THR A 49 -3.47 12.35 -3.53
C THR A 49 -4.05 10.94 -3.47
N LYS A 50 -4.22 10.28 -4.61
CA LYS A 50 -4.71 8.90 -4.69
C LYS A 50 -3.68 7.89 -4.17
N GLU A 51 -2.40 8.07 -4.50
CA GLU A 51 -1.27 7.33 -3.93
C GLU A 51 -1.22 7.57 -2.41
N MET A 52 -1.40 8.80 -1.93
CA MET A 52 -1.54 9.10 -0.48
C MET A 52 -2.76 8.43 0.18
N LEU A 53 -3.84 8.14 -0.54
CA LEU A 53 -4.98 7.38 0.00
C LEU A 53 -4.68 5.86 0.01
N GLY A 54 -3.94 5.35 -0.98
CA GLY A 54 -3.33 4.02 -0.93
C GLY A 54 -2.27 3.91 0.17
N LEU A 55 -1.62 5.02 0.51
CA LEU A 55 -0.61 5.19 1.55
C LEU A 55 -1.17 5.13 2.96
N VAL A 56 -2.36 5.68 3.20
CA VAL A 56 -3.14 5.46 4.43
C VAL A 56 -3.36 3.97 4.65
N ALA A 57 -3.28 3.16 3.58
CA ALA A 57 -3.20 1.72 3.68
C ALA A 57 -1.76 1.13 3.75
N LEU A 58 -0.65 1.83 3.40
CA LEU A 58 0.73 1.25 3.44
C LEU A 58 2.02 2.14 3.41
N GLN A 59 2.10 3.44 3.01
CA GLN A 59 3.43 4.12 2.81
C GLN A 59 3.71 5.45 3.59
N CYS A 60 3.03 5.73 4.71
CA CYS A 60 3.12 7.02 5.43
C CYS A 60 4.55 7.45 5.85
N HIS A 61 5.52 6.55 5.86
CA HIS A 61 6.85 6.80 6.42
C HIS A 61 7.72 7.65 5.49
N GLU A 62 7.65 7.39 4.19
CA GLU A 62 8.57 7.97 3.21
C GLU A 62 8.31 9.46 2.94
N ILE A 63 7.11 9.94 3.25
CA ILE A 63 6.73 11.36 3.06
C ILE A 63 6.88 12.18 4.35
N GLY A 64 7.47 11.60 5.40
CA GLY A 64 7.76 12.30 6.65
C GLY A 64 6.54 12.49 7.57
N VAL A 65 5.51 11.66 7.47
CA VAL A 65 4.37 11.68 8.41
C VAL A 65 4.91 11.47 9.83
N SER A 66 4.51 12.36 10.74
CA SER A 66 4.85 12.30 12.15
C SER A 66 4.08 11.19 12.87
N ASP A 67 4.52 10.81 14.07
CA ASP A 67 3.78 9.82 14.88
C ASP A 67 2.37 10.29 15.23
N ALA A 68 2.20 11.59 15.50
CA ALA A 68 0.91 12.18 15.82
C ALA A 68 -0.06 12.12 14.63
N GLU A 69 0.42 12.42 13.42
CA GLU A 69 -0.39 12.34 12.21
C GLU A 69 -0.81 10.90 11.89
N LEU A 70 0.08 9.92 12.08
CA LEU A 70 -0.29 8.51 11.90
C LEU A 70 -1.33 8.05 12.92
N GLU A 71 -1.23 8.51 14.17
CA GLU A 71 -2.18 8.19 15.23
C GLU A 71 -3.60 8.70 14.90
N GLU A 72 -3.73 9.91 14.36
CA GLU A 72 -5.00 10.45 13.89
C GLU A 72 -5.57 9.65 12.70
N ILE A 73 -4.73 9.31 11.72
CA ILE A 73 -5.13 8.51 10.55
C ILE A 73 -5.68 7.14 10.98
N ILE A 74 -4.97 6.44 11.86
CA ILE A 74 -5.38 5.14 12.39
C ILE A 74 -6.69 5.25 13.17
N SER A 75 -6.86 6.33 13.94
CA SER A 75 -8.07 6.58 14.72
C SER A 75 -9.30 6.75 13.83
N VAL A 76 -9.18 7.52 12.74
CA VAL A 76 -10.27 7.65 11.75
C VAL A 76 -10.57 6.29 11.10
N GLY A 77 -9.55 5.54 10.70
CA GLY A 77 -9.70 4.21 10.13
C GLY A 77 -10.43 3.22 11.05
N LEU A 78 -10.16 3.27 12.36
CA LEU A 78 -10.84 2.45 13.36
C LEU A 78 -12.31 2.84 13.53
N ILE A 79 -12.63 4.14 13.55
CA ILE A 79 -14.02 4.62 13.69
C ILE A 79 -14.86 4.26 12.47
N VAL A 80 -14.30 4.39 11.26
CA VAL A 80 -15.01 4.09 10.01
C VAL A 80 -15.14 2.58 9.77
N GLY A 81 -14.04 1.84 9.95
CA GLY A 81 -13.99 0.40 9.68
C GLY A 81 -14.52 -0.47 10.83
N GLY A 82 -14.64 0.08 12.03
CA GLY A 82 -15.02 -0.66 13.23
C GLY A 82 -13.93 -1.63 13.71
N SER A 83 -14.26 -2.40 14.75
CA SER A 83 -13.31 -3.26 15.47
C SER A 83 -12.67 -4.37 14.62
N ILE A 84 -13.24 -4.69 13.45
CA ILE A 84 -12.68 -5.68 12.52
C ILE A 84 -11.30 -5.26 11.98
N THR A 85 -10.99 -3.96 11.98
CA THR A 85 -9.71 -3.42 11.51
C THR A 85 -8.56 -3.54 12.53
N ILE A 86 -8.86 -3.87 13.80
CA ILE A 86 -7.87 -3.90 14.90
C ILE A 86 -6.65 -4.80 14.61
N PRO A 87 -6.78 -6.02 14.05
CA PRO A 87 -5.62 -6.86 13.73
C PRO A 87 -4.69 -6.23 12.68
N HIS A 88 -5.24 -5.44 11.75
CA HIS A 88 -4.49 -4.75 10.70
C HIS A 88 -3.75 -3.55 11.27
N ILE A 89 -4.42 -2.77 12.12
CA ILE A 89 -3.81 -1.63 12.83
C ILE A 89 -2.60 -2.08 13.65
N ARG A 90 -2.71 -3.21 14.37
CA ARG A 90 -1.58 -3.77 15.15
C ARG A 90 -0.35 -4.04 14.28
N ARG A 91 -0.55 -4.65 13.10
CA ARG A 91 0.53 -4.92 12.15
C ARG A 91 1.10 -3.63 11.55
N ALA A 92 0.25 -2.66 11.24
CA ALA A 92 0.67 -1.36 10.72
C ALA A 92 1.54 -0.59 11.73
N VAL A 93 1.17 -0.57 13.01
CA VAL A 93 1.96 0.08 14.08
C VAL A 93 3.29 -0.64 14.33
N ASP A 94 3.32 -1.96 14.32
CA ASP A 94 4.57 -2.73 14.46
C ASP A 94 5.54 -2.44 13.30
N PHE A 95 5.03 -2.48 12.07
CA PHE A 95 5.79 -2.12 10.88
C PHE A 95 6.30 -0.68 10.94
N TRP A 96 5.44 0.27 11.32
CA TRP A 96 5.79 1.68 11.49
C TRP A 96 6.96 1.90 12.46
N LYS A 97 6.94 1.23 13.61
CA LYS A 97 8.02 1.32 14.60
C LYS A 97 9.33 0.72 14.10
N ASN A 98 9.28 -0.31 13.28
CA ASN A 98 10.48 -0.91 12.71
C ASN A 98 11.12 -0.02 11.63
N LEU A 99 10.33 0.76 10.88
CA LEU A 99 10.85 1.71 9.89
C LEU A 99 11.63 2.89 10.51
N LYS A 100 11.37 3.20 11.78
CA LYS A 100 12.04 4.30 12.52
C LYS A 100 13.28 3.88 13.31
N LYS A 101 13.70 2.62 13.22
CA LYS A 101 14.98 2.13 13.78
C LYS A 101 16.08 2.25 12.75
#